data_AF-A0A2W5CBN9-F1
#
_entry.id   AF-A0A2W5CBN9-F1
#
_cell.length_a   1.000
_cell.length_b   1.000
_cell.length_c   1.000
_cell.angle_alpha   90.00
_cell.angle_beta   90.00
_cell.angle_gamma   90.00
#
_symmetry.space_group_name_H-M   'P 1'
#
loop_
_entity.id
_entity.type
_entity.pdbx_description
1 polymer ?
#
loop_
_entity_poly.entity_id
_entity_poly.type
_entity_poly.pdbx_seq_one_letter_code
_entity_poly.pdbx_strand_id
1 'polypeptide(L)'
;MVAVDGLKDRAGLLKLEVYPAVAGDFLADDNVLIAAGKTFRRVEMPTPQQGPVRLCIRVPAPGDYALSLLHDRDSNHKFGLSVDGIGFSRNPKLGLGRPAVASVRMAAGAGITPTSITLNYRQGLFSFAPLRRPGK
;
A
#
# COMPACT_ATOMS: atom_id res chain seq x y z
N MET A 1 4.62 9.10 7.57
CA MET A 1 3.48 8.54 8.32
C MET A 1 2.37 8.29 7.33
N VAL A 2 1.80 7.09 7.31
CA VAL A 2 0.73 6.68 6.40
C VAL A 2 -0.54 6.43 7.19
N ALA A 3 -1.58 7.23 6.97
CA ALA A 3 -2.93 6.95 7.45
C ALA A 3 -3.60 5.91 6.54
N VAL A 4 -4.31 4.98 7.15
CA VAL A 4 -5.01 3.91 6.42
C VAL A 4 -6.50 4.16 6.44
N ASP A 5 -7.06 4.28 5.25
CA ASP A 5 -8.48 4.52 5.02
C ASP A 5 -9.13 3.33 4.31
N GLY A 6 -10.43 3.16 4.51
CA GLY A 6 -11.23 2.18 3.77
C GLY A 6 -10.97 0.73 4.18
N LEU A 7 -10.54 0.44 5.41
CA LEU A 7 -10.48 -0.92 5.93
C LEU A 7 -11.85 -1.61 5.86
N LYS A 8 -11.88 -2.86 5.36
CA LYS A 8 -13.10 -3.69 5.30
C LYS A 8 -13.53 -4.19 6.66
N ASP A 9 -12.55 -4.59 7.45
CA ASP A 9 -12.68 -5.05 8.83
C ASP A 9 -11.32 -4.84 9.52
N ARG A 10 -11.18 -5.35 10.74
CA ARG A 10 -9.94 -5.28 11.53
C ARG A 10 -9.22 -6.63 11.59
N ALA A 11 -9.45 -7.50 10.61
CA ALA A 11 -8.83 -8.81 10.56
C ALA A 11 -7.35 -8.72 10.15
N GLY A 12 -6.60 -9.76 10.48
CA GLY A 12 -5.26 -10.01 9.96
C GLY A 12 -4.25 -8.87 10.15
N LEU A 13 -3.45 -8.64 9.11
CA LEU A 13 -2.26 -7.81 9.12
C LEU A 13 -2.35 -6.65 8.12
N LEU A 14 -1.57 -5.61 8.42
CA LEU A 14 -1.25 -4.55 7.48
C LEU A 14 0.21 -4.64 7.10
N LYS A 15 0.48 -4.65 5.80
CA LYS A 15 1.82 -4.68 5.22
C LYS A 15 2.03 -3.47 4.34
N LEU A 16 2.87 -2.54 4.80
CA LEU A 16 3.26 -1.34 4.08
C LEU A 16 4.66 -1.52 3.50
N GLU A 17 4.82 -1.27 2.21
CA GLU A 17 6.09 -1.39 1.51
C GLU A 17 6.44 -0.10 0.78
N VAL A 18 7.74 0.20 0.74
CA VAL A 18 8.35 1.29 -0.04
C VAL A 18 9.17 0.68 -1.17
N TYR A 19 8.99 1.23 -2.37
CA TYR A 19 9.70 0.88 -3.59
C TYR A 19 10.38 2.12 -4.19
N PRO A 20 11.37 1.94 -5.08
CA PRO A 20 11.82 3.02 -5.96
C PRO A 20 10.65 3.47 -6.84
N ALA A 21 10.52 4.77 -7.09
CA ALA A 21 9.53 5.31 -8.04
C ALA A 21 9.96 5.13 -9.51
N VAL A 22 10.43 3.94 -9.87
CA VAL A 22 10.99 3.59 -11.18
C VAL A 22 10.18 2.46 -11.82
N ALA A 23 9.93 2.56 -13.12
CA ALA A 23 9.20 1.53 -13.86
C ALA A 23 10.02 0.24 -13.88
N GLY A 24 9.38 -0.91 -13.65
CA GLY A 24 10.06 -2.20 -13.52
C GLY A 24 10.49 -2.54 -12.10
N ASP A 25 10.83 -1.54 -11.27
CA ASP A 25 11.19 -1.75 -9.86
C ASP A 25 9.98 -1.72 -8.91
N PHE A 26 8.98 -0.92 -9.25
CA PHE A 26 7.75 -0.87 -8.47
C PHE A 26 7.02 -2.22 -8.51
N LEU A 27 6.80 -2.81 -7.33
CA LEU A 27 6.25 -4.16 -7.14
C LEU A 27 7.11 -5.28 -7.74
N ALA A 28 8.42 -5.05 -7.89
CA ALA A 28 9.36 -6.13 -8.16
C ALA A 28 9.60 -6.99 -6.91
N ASP A 29 10.18 -8.17 -7.12
CA ASP A 29 10.59 -9.08 -6.04
C ASP A 29 11.57 -8.39 -5.08
N ASP A 30 11.35 -8.56 -3.77
CA ASP A 30 12.13 -7.90 -2.75
C ASP A 30 13.58 -8.40 -2.71
N ASN A 31 13.84 -9.68 -2.95
CA ASN A 31 15.20 -10.20 -3.03
C ASN A 31 15.97 -9.57 -4.20
N VAL A 32 15.31 -9.36 -5.34
CA VAL A 32 15.91 -8.69 -6.50
C VAL A 32 16.25 -7.24 -6.18
N LEU A 33 15.33 -6.50 -5.54
CA LEU A 33 15.56 -5.11 -5.17
C LEU A 33 16.69 -4.98 -4.13
N ILE A 34 16.67 -5.82 -3.10
CA ILE A 34 17.66 -5.81 -2.02
C ILE A 34 19.04 -6.19 -2.56
N ALA A 35 19.14 -7.26 -3.37
CA ALA A 35 20.41 -7.69 -3.96
C ALA A 35 21.01 -6.63 -4.89
N ALA A 36 20.15 -5.86 -5.60
CA ALA A 36 20.58 -4.75 -6.43
C ALA A 36 20.86 -3.45 -5.66
N GLY A 37 20.77 -3.46 -4.31
CA GLY A 37 20.98 -2.27 -3.48
C GLY A 37 19.91 -1.19 -3.65
N LYS A 38 18.75 -1.53 -4.24
CA LYS A 38 17.65 -0.59 -4.47
C LYS A 38 16.88 -0.36 -3.18
N THR A 39 16.16 0.77 -3.12
CA THR A 39 15.33 1.07 -1.96
C THR A 39 14.16 0.09 -1.88
N PHE A 40 14.22 -0.82 -0.92
CA PHE A 40 13.07 -1.61 -0.48
C PHE A 40 12.99 -1.60 1.04
N ARG A 41 11.82 -1.31 1.59
CA ARG A 41 11.52 -1.38 3.02
C ARG A 41 10.11 -1.93 3.20
N ARG A 42 9.91 -2.70 4.27
CA ARG A 42 8.61 -3.29 4.64
C ARG A 42 8.35 -3.06 6.12
N VAL A 43 7.11 -2.77 6.45
CA VAL A 43 6.59 -2.74 7.81
C VAL A 43 5.32 -3.59 7.84
N GLU A 44 5.28 -4.54 8.76
CA GLU A 44 4.09 -5.36 9.02
C GLU A 44 3.62 -5.14 10.45
N MET A 45 2.30 -5.11 10.65
CA MET A 45 1.70 -5.09 11.98
C MET A 45 0.30 -5.72 11.99
N PRO A 46 -0.16 -6.28 13.11
CA PRO A 46 -1.58 -6.62 13.28
C PRO A 46 -2.47 -5.41 13.08
N THR A 47 -3.62 -5.60 12.43
CA THR A 47 -4.58 -4.51 12.23
C THR A 47 -5.09 -4.01 13.59
N PRO A 48 -4.91 -2.72 13.95
CA PRO A 48 -5.40 -2.21 15.23
C PRO A 48 -6.91 -2.38 15.36
N GLN A 49 -7.34 -2.91 16.52
CA GLN A 49 -8.75 -3.26 16.74
C GLN A 49 -9.64 -2.04 16.97
N GLN A 50 -9.05 -0.90 17.36
CA GLN A 50 -9.78 0.32 17.68
C GLN A 50 -9.02 1.55 17.17
N GLY A 51 -9.75 2.64 16.96
CA GLY A 51 -9.19 3.94 16.60
C GLY A 51 -8.65 4.04 15.16
N PRO A 52 -8.07 5.22 14.83
CA PRO A 52 -7.41 5.46 13.55
C PRO A 52 -6.17 4.57 13.37
N VAL A 53 -5.96 4.09 12.15
CA VAL A 53 -4.80 3.25 11.83
C VAL A 53 -3.74 4.06 11.11
N ARG A 54 -2.50 3.97 11.61
CA ARG A 54 -1.35 4.67 11.05
C ARG A 54 -0.12 3.76 11.07
N LEU A 55 0.64 3.78 9.99
CA LEU A 55 1.93 3.10 9.88
C LEU A 55 3.04 4.12 9.63
N CYS A 56 4.24 3.84 10.12
CA CYS A 56 5.42 4.63 9.86
C CYS A 56 6.47 3.77 9.17
N ILE A 57 6.92 4.21 8.01
CA ILE A 57 8.01 3.59 7.26
C ILE A 57 9.07 4.64 6.95
N ARG A 58 10.35 4.28 7.09
CA ARG A 58 11.49 5.16 6.85
C ARG A 58 11.99 4.99 5.42
N VAL A 59 12.38 6.10 4.79
CA VAL A 59 13.08 6.13 3.51
C VAL A 59 14.53 6.57 3.74
N PRO A 60 15.50 6.16 2.91
CA PRO A 60 16.92 6.42 3.16
C PRO A 60 17.32 7.90 3.01
N ALA A 61 16.62 8.64 2.15
CA ALA A 61 16.86 10.05 1.89
C ALA A 61 15.58 10.73 1.36
N PRO A 62 15.50 12.07 1.37
CA PRO A 62 14.49 12.78 0.59
C PRO A 62 14.53 12.36 -0.87
N GLY A 63 13.37 12.17 -1.50
CA GLY A 63 13.31 11.69 -2.88
C GLY A 63 11.93 11.12 -3.25
N ASP A 64 11.86 10.53 -4.44
CA ASP A 64 10.63 9.97 -4.98
C ASP A 64 10.52 8.46 -4.73
N TYR A 65 9.37 8.07 -4.20
CA TYR A 65 9.07 6.69 -3.83
C TYR A 65 7.66 6.29 -4.29
N ALA A 66 7.41 4.99 -4.31
CA ALA A 66 6.08 4.43 -4.50
C ALA A 66 5.76 3.52 -3.31
N LEU A 67 4.55 3.63 -2.78
CA LEU A 67 4.08 2.83 -1.65
C LEU A 67 3.01 1.83 -2.09
N SER A 68 3.05 0.63 -1.53
CA SER A 68 1.91 -0.30 -1.51
C SER A 68 1.50 -0.57 -0.07
N LEU A 69 0.20 -0.73 0.16
CA LEU A 69 -0.37 -1.14 1.42
C LEU A 69 -1.31 -2.31 1.18
N LEU A 70 -0.96 -3.47 1.73
CA LEU A 70 -1.79 -4.66 1.76
C LEU A 70 -2.52 -4.76 3.09
N HIS A 71 -3.83 -4.97 3.03
CA HIS A 71 -4.63 -5.49 4.13
C HIS A 71 -4.81 -6.98 3.90
N ASP A 72 -3.91 -7.74 4.55
CA ASP A 72 -3.81 -9.19 4.49
C ASP A 72 -4.76 -9.77 5.53
N ARG A 73 -5.95 -10.16 5.09
CA ARG A 73 -7.06 -10.53 6.00
C ARG A 73 -6.95 -11.96 6.50
N ASP A 74 -6.25 -12.83 5.77
CA ASP A 74 -6.03 -14.23 6.16
C ASP A 74 -4.61 -14.50 6.72
N SER A 75 -3.77 -13.47 6.79
CA SER A 75 -2.42 -13.49 7.38
C SER A 75 -1.45 -14.46 6.69
N ASN A 76 -1.61 -14.65 5.37
CA ASN A 76 -0.76 -15.55 4.58
C ASN A 76 0.44 -14.85 3.91
N HIS A 77 0.62 -13.55 4.15
CA HIS A 77 1.65 -12.65 3.63
C HIS A 77 1.62 -12.42 2.11
N LYS A 78 0.57 -12.86 1.42
CA LYS A 78 0.39 -12.72 -0.04
C LYS A 78 -0.88 -11.93 -0.33
N PHE A 79 -0.95 -11.37 -1.53
CA PHE A 79 -2.17 -10.70 -1.98
C PHE A 79 -3.13 -11.71 -2.61
N GLY A 80 -4.25 -11.95 -1.95
CA GLY A 80 -5.39 -12.71 -2.45
C GLY A 80 -6.49 -11.80 -2.99
N LEU A 81 -6.70 -11.82 -4.31
CA LEU A 81 -7.65 -10.95 -5.01
C LEU A 81 -9.08 -10.95 -4.42
N SER A 82 -9.55 -12.07 -3.88
CA SER A 82 -10.91 -12.20 -3.33
C SER A 82 -11.01 -11.86 -1.85
N VAL A 83 -9.88 -11.92 -1.13
CA VAL A 83 -9.84 -11.91 0.34
C VAL A 83 -9.32 -10.57 0.83
N ASP A 84 -8.29 -10.02 0.20
CA ASP A 84 -7.49 -8.92 0.72
C ASP A 84 -7.86 -7.57 0.15
N GLY A 85 -7.35 -6.52 0.81
CA GLY A 85 -7.40 -5.15 0.33
C GLY A 85 -6.03 -4.67 -0.14
N ILE A 86 -5.99 -3.85 -1.19
CA ILE A 86 -4.75 -3.23 -1.66
C ILE A 86 -4.93 -1.73 -1.89
N GLY A 87 -3.93 -0.95 -1.50
CA GLY A 87 -3.88 0.48 -1.74
C GLY A 87 -2.47 0.93 -2.12
N PHE A 88 -2.38 2.11 -2.70
CA PHE A 88 -1.10 2.68 -3.15
C PHE A 88 -1.02 4.17 -2.81
N SER A 89 0.21 4.70 -2.74
CA SER A 89 0.41 6.15 -2.64
C SER A 89 -0.28 6.89 -3.79
N ARG A 90 -0.73 8.12 -3.53
CA ARG A 90 -1.54 8.96 -4.42
C ARG A 90 -2.94 8.43 -4.80
N ASN A 91 -3.35 7.26 -4.30
CA ASN A 91 -4.69 6.71 -4.48
C ASN A 91 -5.19 6.74 -5.94
N PRO A 92 -4.44 6.17 -6.91
CA PRO A 92 -4.91 6.10 -8.29
C PRO A 92 -6.16 5.23 -8.39
N LYS A 93 -6.98 5.45 -9.42
CA LYS A 93 -8.04 4.51 -9.80
C LYS A 93 -7.41 3.20 -10.29
N LEU A 94 -7.88 2.08 -9.76
CA LEU A 94 -7.38 0.76 -10.16
C LEU A 94 -8.23 0.18 -11.30
N GLY A 95 -7.54 -0.36 -12.30
CA GLY A 95 -8.13 -1.12 -13.40
C GLY A 95 -7.93 -2.63 -13.22
N LEU A 96 -7.77 -3.35 -14.33
CA LEU A 96 -7.57 -4.80 -14.37
C LEU A 96 -6.16 -5.27 -13.93
N GLY A 97 -5.32 -4.38 -13.42
CA GLY A 97 -3.94 -4.70 -13.06
C GLY A 97 -3.29 -3.68 -12.15
N ARG A 98 -2.00 -3.88 -11.87
CA ARG A 98 -1.20 -2.97 -11.06
C ARG A 98 -1.11 -1.58 -11.71
N PRO A 99 -1.15 -0.49 -10.92
CA PRO A 99 -1.05 0.85 -11.45
C PRO A 99 0.36 1.12 -12.02
N ALA A 100 0.46 2.02 -13.00
CA ALA A 100 1.75 2.52 -13.46
C ALA A 100 2.45 3.30 -12.34
N VAL A 101 3.77 3.16 -12.20
CA VAL A 101 4.54 3.82 -11.13
C VAL A 101 4.34 5.34 -11.12
N ALA A 102 4.21 5.97 -12.29
CA ALA A 102 3.97 7.40 -12.42
C ALA A 102 2.67 7.85 -11.72
N SER A 103 1.65 6.97 -11.65
CA SER A 103 0.38 7.27 -10.98
C SER A 103 0.48 7.17 -9.45
N VAL A 104 1.50 6.50 -8.91
CA VAL A 104 1.69 6.30 -7.46
C VAL A 104 2.91 7.03 -6.90
N ARG A 105 3.81 7.54 -7.76
CA ARG A 105 5.02 8.26 -7.36
C ARG A 105 4.70 9.44 -6.46
N MET A 106 5.30 9.46 -5.27
CA MET A 106 5.20 10.56 -4.31
C MET A 106 6.58 11.00 -3.84
N ALA A 107 6.73 12.29 -3.55
CA ALA A 107 7.93 12.83 -2.93
C ALA A 107 7.86 12.65 -1.41
N ALA A 108 8.95 12.19 -0.81
CA ALA A 108 9.20 12.22 0.62
C ALA A 108 10.30 13.24 0.93
N GLY A 109 10.05 14.13 1.89
CA GLY A 109 11.01 15.13 2.34
C GLY A 109 11.94 14.63 3.45
N ALA A 110 12.75 15.53 4.02
CA ALA A 110 13.66 15.23 5.14
C ALA A 110 12.96 14.95 6.47
N GLY A 111 11.68 15.33 6.59
CA GLY A 111 10.86 15.11 7.78
C GLY A 111 9.74 14.10 7.57
N ILE A 112 8.79 14.08 8.50
CA ILE A 112 7.57 13.30 8.34
C ILE A 112 6.84 13.79 7.10
N THR A 113 6.65 12.89 6.14
CA THR A 113 5.73 13.10 5.02
C THR A 113 4.39 12.44 5.38
N PRO A 114 3.32 13.21 5.64
CA PRO A 114 1.99 12.66 5.85
C PRO A 114 1.43 12.14 4.52
N THR A 115 0.85 10.95 4.52
CA THR A 115 0.22 10.34 3.35
C THR A 115 -1.01 9.58 3.80
N SER A 116 -2.04 9.52 2.99
CA SER A 116 -3.18 8.63 3.20
C SER A 116 -3.27 7.62 2.06
N ILE A 117 -3.53 6.36 2.42
CA ILE A 117 -3.78 5.30 1.46
C ILE A 117 -5.17 4.74 1.72
N THR A 118 -6.03 4.80 0.70
CA THR A 118 -7.35 4.18 0.69
C THR A 118 -7.24 2.77 0.12
N LEU A 119 -7.66 1.79 0.90
CA LEU A 119 -7.71 0.40 0.49
C LEU A 119 -8.85 0.16 -0.51
N ASN A 120 -8.56 -0.68 -1.49
CA ASN A 120 -9.49 -1.15 -2.51
C ASN A 120 -9.69 -2.64 -2.34
N TYR A 121 -10.93 -3.09 -2.55
CA TYR A 121 -11.30 -4.50 -2.50
C TYR A 121 -12.02 -4.86 -3.78
N ARG A 122 -12.01 -6.15 -4.10
CA ARG A 122 -12.76 -6.67 -5.24
C ARG A 122 -14.24 -6.36 -5.10
N GLN A 123 -14.79 -5.68 -6.10
CA GLN A 123 -16.21 -5.44 -6.29
C GLN A 123 -16.64 -6.23 -7.54
N GLY A 124 -17.34 -7.35 -7.35
CA GLY A 124 -17.75 -8.22 -8.48
C GLY A 124 -16.58 -8.93 -9.16
N LEU A 125 -16.71 -9.23 -10.45
CA LEU A 125 -15.74 -10.07 -11.19
C LEU A 125 -14.55 -9.28 -11.77
N PHE A 126 -14.76 -8.00 -12.13
CA PHE A 126 -13.79 -7.23 -12.91
C PHE A 126 -13.41 -5.87 -12.32
N SER A 127 -13.77 -5.57 -11.07
CA SER A 127 -13.49 -4.25 -10.50
C SER A 127 -12.86 -4.31 -9.11
N PHE A 128 -11.95 -3.37 -8.88
CA PHE A 128 -11.35 -3.07 -7.59
C PHE A 128 -11.60 -1.61 -7.29
N ALA A 129 -12.23 -1.33 -6.16
CA ALA A 129 -12.57 0.03 -5.77
C ALA A 129 -12.55 0.16 -4.25
N PRO A 130 -12.47 1.41 -3.74
CA PRO A 130 -12.73 1.65 -2.33
C PRO A 130 -14.10 1.12 -1.95
N LEU A 131 -14.24 0.71 -0.69
CA LEU A 131 -15.56 0.39 -0.15
C LEU A 131 -16.46 1.61 -0.29
N ARG A 132 -17.70 1.40 -0.74
CA ARG A 132 -18.71 2.45 -0.65
C ARG A 132 -18.82 2.85 0.80
N ARG A 133 -18.58 4.13 1.10
CA ARG A 133 -18.96 4.66 2.41
C ARG A 133 -20.47 4.46 2.54
N PRO A 134 -20.99 3.92 3.65
CA PRO A 134 -22.42 4.01 3.90
C PRO A 134 -22.81 5.49 3.76
N GLY A 135 -23.89 5.76 3.02
CA GLY A 135 -24.38 7.11 2.77
C GLY A 135 -24.47 7.87 4.10
N LYS A 136 -23.98 9.11 4.09
CA LYS A 136 -24.21 10.05 5.19
C LYS A 136 -25.70 10.21 5.44
#